data_AF-A0A0U4NX38-F1
#
_entry.id   AF-A0A0U4NX38-F1
#
_cell.length_a   1.000
_cell.length_b   1.000
_cell.length_c   1.000
_cell.angle_alpha   90.00
_cell.angle_beta   90.00
_cell.angle_gamma   90.00
#
_symmetry.space_group_name_H-M   'P 1'
#
loop_
_entity.id
_entity.type
_entity.pdbx_description
1 polymer ?
#
loop_
_entity_poly.entity_id
_entity_poly.type
_entity_poly.pdbx_seq_one_letter_code
_entity_poly.pdbx_strand_id
1 'polypeptide(L)'
;MGIFDWKHWIVILLVVVIVFGTKRLKHLGSDVGEAIKGFRKAMHTDEDDKAEQPSTTGTANPNAPLSRPQTFDAEHRKVEEPVVRKD
;
A
#
# COMPACT_ATOMS: atom_id res chain seq x y z
N MET A 1 11.86 -8.35 -41.43
CA MET A 1 10.44 -8.26 -41.83
C MET A 1 9.64 -9.28 -41.04
N GLY A 2 9.65 -9.16 -39.71
CA GLY A 2 9.01 -10.14 -38.83
C GLY A 2 8.22 -9.40 -37.77
N ILE A 3 7.04 -9.90 -37.45
CA ILE A 3 6.12 -9.39 -36.42
C ILE A 3 6.74 -9.31 -35.00
N PHE A 4 7.97 -9.79 -34.81
CA PHE A 4 8.71 -9.79 -33.55
C PHE A 4 9.76 -8.68 -33.42
N ASP A 5 9.76 -7.70 -34.33
CA ASP A 5 10.64 -6.53 -34.22
C ASP A 5 10.31 -5.71 -32.95
N TRP A 6 11.32 -5.33 -32.15
CA TRP A 6 11.15 -4.56 -30.90
C TRP A 6 10.36 -3.25 -31.10
N LYS A 7 10.44 -2.68 -32.31
CA LYS A 7 9.69 -1.48 -32.71
C LYS A 7 8.18 -1.72 -32.70
N HIS A 8 7.74 -2.95 -33.01
CA HIS A 8 6.32 -3.30 -33.04
C HIS A 8 5.72 -3.26 -31.63
N TRP A 9 6.45 -3.77 -30.63
CA TRP A 9 6.06 -3.69 -29.22
C TRP A 9 5.92 -2.25 -28.71
N ILE A 10 6.82 -1.35 -29.14
CA ILE A 10 6.73 0.09 -28.83
C ILE A 10 5.47 0.71 -29.43
N VAL A 11 5.15 0.41 -30.69
CA VAL A 11 3.95 0.93 -31.36
C VAL A 11 2.68 0.43 -30.68
N ILE A 12 2.63 -0.86 -30.29
CA ILE A 12 1.49 -1.43 -29.57
C ILE A 12 1.32 -0.75 -28.21
N LEU A 13 2.40 -0.55 -27.45
CA LEU A 13 2.35 0.13 -26.15
C LEU A 13 1.78 1.54 -26.31
N LEU A 14 2.23 2.29 -27.31
CA LEU A 14 1.72 3.62 -27.61
C LEU A 14 0.21 3.62 -27.86
N VAL A 15 -0.27 2.70 -28.71
CA VAL A 15 -1.70 2.58 -29.03
C VAL A 15 -2.52 2.22 -27.78
N VAL A 16 -2.04 1.31 -26.94
CA VAL A 16 -2.70 0.95 -25.67
C VAL A 16 -2.82 2.17 -24.75
N VAL A 17 -1.76 2.96 -24.61
CA VAL A 17 -1.80 4.17 -23.76
C VAL A 17 -2.79 5.21 -24.32
N ILE A 18 -2.91 5.34 -25.64
CA ILE A 18 -3.86 6.26 -26.27
C ILE A 18 -5.31 5.79 -26.06
N VAL A 19 -5.59 4.49 -26.21
CA VAL A 19 -6.94 3.93 -26.05
C VAL A 19 -7.40 3.92 -24.59
N PHE A 20 -6.53 3.49 -23.67
CA PHE A 20 -6.87 3.41 -22.25
C PHE A 20 -6.72 4.77 -21.53
N GLY A 21 -5.90 5.67 -22.06
CA GLY A 21 -5.52 6.93 -21.43
C GLY A 21 -4.59 6.74 -20.22
N THR A 22 -3.74 7.73 -19.96
CA THR A 22 -2.76 7.69 -18.85
C THR A 22 -3.42 7.66 -17.47
N LYS A 23 -4.65 8.17 -17.34
CA LYS A 23 -5.37 8.23 -16.06
C LYS A 23 -5.84 6.86 -15.57
N ARG A 24 -6.31 5.99 -16.46
CA ARG A 24 -6.70 4.61 -16.13
C ARG A 24 -5.47 3.74 -15.90
N LEU A 25 -4.44 3.90 -16.74
CA LEU A 25 -3.19 3.16 -16.61
C LEU A 25 -2.45 3.52 -15.31
N LYS A 26 -2.53 4.76 -14.83
CA LYS A 26 -1.94 5.16 -13.54
C LYS A 26 -2.67 4.58 -12.33
N HIS A 27 -4.01 4.58 -12.33
CA HIS A 27 -4.78 3.96 -11.24
C HIS A 27 -4.55 2.45 -11.20
N LEU A 28 -4.75 1.76 -12.33
CA LEU A 28 -4.62 0.30 -12.38
C LEU A 28 -3.16 -0.17 -12.27
N GLY A 29 -2.23 0.61 -12.83
CA GLY A 29 -0.80 0.32 -12.75
C GLY A 29 -0.19 0.60 -11.39
N SER A 30 -0.77 1.50 -10.58
CA SER A 30 -0.35 1.69 -9.18
C SER A 30 -0.67 0.44 -8.36
N ASP A 31 -1.90 -0.04 -8.44
CA ASP A 31 -2.37 -1.19 -7.65
C ASP A 31 -1.62 -2.49 -8.05
N VAL A 32 -1.47 -2.72 -9.36
CA VAL A 32 -0.72 -3.88 -9.87
C VAL A 32 0.78 -3.71 -9.63
N GLY A 33 1.30 -2.49 -9.74
CA GLY A 33 2.70 -2.19 -9.51
C GLY A 33 3.12 -2.39 -8.05
N GLU A 34 2.23 -2.08 -7.10
CA GLU A 34 2.47 -2.27 -5.68
C GLU A 34 2.53 -3.76 -5.31
N ALA A 35 1.64 -4.59 -5.87
CA ALA A 35 1.67 -6.04 -5.73
C ALA A 35 2.96 -6.65 -6.31
N ILE A 36 3.37 -6.23 -7.51
CA ILE A 36 4.61 -6.70 -8.15
C ILE A 36 5.84 -6.20 -7.38
N LYS A 37 5.81 -4.99 -6.82
CA LYS A 37 6.91 -4.43 -6.01
C LYS A 37 7.13 -5.25 -4.74
N GLY A 38 6.07 -5.65 -4.06
CA GLY A 38 6.14 -6.55 -2.90
C GLY A 38 6.71 -7.92 -3.25
N PHE A 39 6.29 -8.50 -4.38
CA PHE A 39 6.83 -9.77 -4.88
C PHE A 39 8.32 -9.67 -5.20
N ARG A 40 8.74 -8.62 -5.95
CA ARG A 40 10.14 -8.38 -6.28
C ARG A 40 10.98 -8.16 -5.02
N LYS A 41 10.43 -7.45 -4.04
CA LYS A 41 11.09 -7.18 -2.76
C LYS A 41 11.31 -8.46 -1.96
N ALA A 42 10.30 -9.33 -1.87
CA ALA A 42 10.43 -10.63 -1.22
C ALA A 42 11.48 -11.51 -1.91
N MET A 43 11.43 -11.58 -3.24
CA MET A 43 12.39 -12.35 -4.05
C MET A 43 13.84 -11.85 -3.93
N HIS A 44 14.05 -10.55 -3.72
CA HIS A 44 15.38 -9.97 -3.53
C HIS A 44 15.84 -9.93 -2.05
N THR A 45 14.91 -10.09 -1.09
CA THR A 45 15.23 -10.14 0.35
C THR A 45 15.90 -11.45 0.75
N ASP A 46 15.72 -12.52 -0.03
CA ASP A 46 16.42 -13.79 0.18
C ASP A 46 17.93 -13.72 -0.19
N GLU A 47 18.38 -12.66 -0.88
CA GLU A 47 19.77 -12.52 -1.36
C GLU A 47 20.58 -11.41 -0.68
N ASP A 48 19.96 -10.34 -0.16
CA ASP A 48 20.70 -9.26 0.54
C ASP A 48 19.85 -8.63 1.66
N ASP A 49 20.30 -8.85 2.90
CA ASP A 49 19.87 -8.13 4.08
C ASP A 49 20.08 -6.61 3.89
N LYS A 50 19.07 -5.83 4.26
CA LYS A 50 18.99 -4.35 4.22
C LYS A 50 18.57 -3.70 2.90
N ALA A 51 17.27 -3.42 2.81
CA ALA A 51 16.82 -2.13 2.29
C ALA A 51 15.47 -1.75 2.92
N GLU A 52 15.53 -0.95 3.98
CA GLU A 52 14.42 -0.17 4.52
C GLU A 52 13.85 0.78 3.45
N GLN A 53 12.55 0.74 3.23
CA GLN A 53 11.62 1.87 3.46
C GLN A 53 10.21 1.52 2.96
N PRO A 54 9.16 1.83 3.75
CA PRO A 54 7.78 1.74 3.28
C PRO A 54 7.52 2.95 2.38
N SER A 55 7.30 2.72 1.08
CA SER A 55 6.79 3.79 0.22
C SER A 55 5.29 3.93 0.44
N THR A 56 4.88 4.62 1.51
CA THR A 56 3.59 5.30 1.56
C THR A 56 3.57 6.39 0.49
N THR A 57 2.96 6.11 -0.67
CA THR A 57 2.56 7.16 -1.60
C THR A 57 1.17 6.87 -2.14
N GLY A 58 0.16 7.36 -1.43
CA GLY A 58 -1.23 7.18 -1.88
C GLY A 58 -2.32 7.85 -1.04
N THR A 59 -2.09 9.04 -0.48
CA THR A 59 -3.06 10.15 -0.23
C THR A 59 -2.44 11.11 0.79
N ALA A 60 -1.67 12.09 0.30
CA ALA A 60 -1.32 13.28 1.08
C ALA A 60 -2.40 14.34 0.84
N ASN A 61 -3.35 14.46 1.78
CA ASN A 61 -4.15 15.66 1.94
C ASN A 61 -3.24 16.74 2.58
N PRO A 62 -2.94 17.88 1.92
CA PRO A 62 -1.97 18.85 2.42
C PRO A 62 -2.42 19.65 3.65
N ASN A 63 -3.62 19.41 4.21
CA ASN A 63 -4.17 20.22 5.32
C ASN A 63 -4.58 19.44 6.59
N ALA A 64 -4.03 18.25 6.87
CA ALA A 64 -4.29 17.56 8.13
C ALA A 64 -3.16 17.78 9.15
N PRO A 65 -3.36 18.56 10.25
CA PRO A 65 -2.41 18.61 11.35
C PRO A 65 -2.45 17.27 12.10
N LEU A 66 -1.41 16.44 11.91
CA LEU A 66 -1.17 15.25 12.71
C LEU A 66 -0.64 15.68 14.08
N SER A 67 -1.55 15.84 15.04
CA SER A 67 -1.22 16.01 16.45
C SER A 67 -2.23 15.27 17.30
N ARG A 68 -1.81 14.11 17.80
CA ARG A 68 -2.05 13.53 19.15
C ARG A 68 -2.34 12.03 19.08
N PRO A 69 -1.43 11.16 19.54
CA PRO A 69 -1.83 9.82 19.94
C PRO A 69 -2.80 9.96 21.12
N GLN A 70 -4.08 9.69 20.90
CA GLN A 70 -5.05 9.51 21.97
C GLN A 70 -4.93 8.06 22.45
N THR A 71 -4.00 7.81 23.36
CA THR A 71 -3.99 6.60 24.18
C THR A 71 -5.26 6.63 25.03
N PHE A 72 -6.21 5.74 24.73
CA PHE A 72 -7.30 5.44 25.65
C PHE A 72 -6.74 4.61 26.80
N ASP A 73 -6.52 5.26 27.94
CA ASP A 73 -6.17 4.65 29.21
C ASP A 73 -7.44 3.99 29.78
N ALA A 74 -7.63 2.70 29.45
CA ALA A 74 -8.66 1.89 30.06
C ALA A 74 -8.14 1.38 31.42
N GLU A 75 -8.21 2.23 32.44
CA GLU A 75 -7.91 1.83 33.82
C GLU A 75 -8.92 0.76 34.25
N HIS A 76 -8.41 -0.46 34.47
CA HIS A 76 -9.16 -1.64 34.88
C HIS A 76 -9.59 -1.45 36.35
N ARG A 77 -10.71 -0.75 36.58
CA ARG A 77 -11.30 -0.62 37.92
C ARG A 77 -11.68 -2.01 38.42
N LYS A 78 -10.80 -2.56 39.26
CA LYS A 78 -10.99 -3.77 40.07
C LYS A 78 -12.42 -3.76 40.60
N VAL A 79 -13.22 -4.73 40.17
CA VAL A 79 -14.54 -5.01 40.74
C VAL A 79 -14.29 -5.39 42.19
N GLU A 80 -14.38 -4.39 43.05
CA GLU A 80 -14.57 -4.55 44.48
C GLU A 80 -15.81 -5.43 44.63
N GLU A 81 -15.64 -6.62 45.19
CA GLU A 81 -16.74 -7.36 45.78
C GLU A 81 -17.13 -6.61 47.05
N PRO A 82 -18.38 -6.11 47.13
CA PRO A 82 -19.01 -6.09 48.42
C PRO A 82 -20.40 -6.75 48.38
N VAL A 83 -20.58 -7.60 49.39
CA VAL A 83 -21.83 -7.78 50.13
C VAL A 83 -22.82 -8.79 49.52
N VAL A 84 -22.54 -10.05 49.89
CA VAL A 84 -23.49 -10.98 50.54
C VAL A 84 -24.81 -10.28 50.91
N ARG A 85 -25.82 -10.44 50.07
CA ARG A 85 -27.20 -10.20 50.48
C ARG A 85 -27.65 -11.40 51.32
N LYS A 86 -27.63 -11.11 52.61
CA LYS A 86 -28.30 -11.78 53.70
C LYS A 86 -29.79 -11.90 53.41
N ASP A 87 -30.27 -13.12 53.22
CA ASP A 87 -31.62 -13.64 53.51
C ASP A 87 -31.49 -15.15 53.79
#